data_AF-X0SJL1-F1
#
_entry.id   AF-X0SJL1-F1
#
_cell.length_a   1.000
_cell.length_b   1.000
_cell.length_c   1.000
_cell.angle_alpha   90.00
_cell.angle_beta   90.00
_cell.angle_gamma   90.00
#
_symmetry.space_group_name_H-M   'P 1'
#
loop_
_entity.id
_entity.type
_entity.pdbx_description
1 polymer ?
#
loop_
_entity_poly.entity_id
_entity_poly.type
_entity_poly.pdbx_seq_one_letter_code
_entity_poly.pdbx_strand_id
1 'polypeptide(L)' 'EIFLKWMRLLKDQGTLEYVWFGFDSKDCGLPEPSTEKAQRFVDELQAYGIEVRGKTLRDVILKTSSR' A
#
# COMPACT_ATOMS: atom_id res chain seq x y z
N GLU A 1 6.22 3.09 -11.56
CA GLU A 1 6.87 3.86 -10.49
C GLU A 1 8.09 3.11 -9.92
N ILE A 2 9.15 3.80 -9.50
CA ILE A 2 10.36 3.17 -8.97
C ILE A 2 10.09 2.43 -7.64
N PHE A 3 9.26 3.01 -6.77
CA PHE A 3 8.93 2.43 -5.47
C PHE A 3 8.29 1.04 -5.58
N LEU A 4 7.29 0.89 -6.45
CA LEU A 4 6.62 -0.40 -6.69
C LEU A 4 7.59 -1.48 -7.20
N LYS A 5 8.55 -1.10 -8.05
CA LYS A 5 9.60 -2.03 -8.51
C LYS A 5 10.45 -2.53 -7.35
N TRP A 6 10.79 -1.66 -6.40
CA TRP A 6 11.56 -2.03 -5.22
C TRP A 6 10.76 -2.95 -4.29
N MET A 7 9.48 -2.64 -4.06
CA MET A 7 8.60 -3.49 -3.24
C MET A 7 8.46 -4.90 -3.83
N ARG A 8 8.30 -4.99 -5.17
CA ARG A 8 8.28 -6.27 -5.87
C ARG A 8 9.59 -7.04 -5.70
N LEU A 9 10.74 -6.38 -5.86
CA LEU A 9 12.05 -7.05 -5.66
C LEU A 9 12.19 -7.61 -4.24
N LEU A 10 11.80 -6.85 -3.21
CA LEU A 10 11.84 -7.32 -1.82
C LEU A 10 10.87 -8.49 -1.57
N LYS A 11 9.68 -8.47 -2.22
CA LYS A 11 8.74 -9.58 -2.19
C LYS A 11 9.32 -10.84 -2.84
N ASP A 12 9.91 -10.69 -4.02
CA ASP A 12 10.52 -11.80 -4.78
C ASP A 12 11.72 -12.42 -4.04
N GLN A 13 12.44 -11.61 -3.26
CA GLN A 13 13.53 -12.07 -2.37
C GLN A 13 13.02 -12.73 -1.07
N GLY A 14 11.72 -12.69 -0.80
CA GLY A 14 11.13 -13.23 0.43
C GLY A 14 11.41 -12.41 1.69
N THR A 15 11.90 -11.17 1.56
CA THR A 15 12.22 -10.30 2.69
C THR A 15 11.07 -9.37 3.08
N LEU A 16 10.12 -9.14 2.17
CA LEU A 16 8.93 -8.32 2.42
C LEU A 16 7.73 -9.18 2.80
N GLU A 17 7.34 -9.12 4.08
CA GLU A 17 6.15 -9.80 4.58
C GLU A 17 4.86 -9.04 4.22
N TYR A 18 4.81 -7.75 4.56
CA TYR A 18 3.66 -6.87 4.31
C TYR A 18 4.10 -5.40 4.20
N VAL A 19 3.22 -4.56 3.66
CA VAL A 19 3.35 -3.10 3.67
C VAL A 19 2.33 -2.52 4.64
N TRP A 20 2.80 -1.72 5.60
CA TRP A 20 1.92 -0.91 6.44
C TRP A 20 1.65 0.43 5.76
N PHE A 21 0.40 0.69 5.40
CA PHE A 21 -0.01 1.91 4.73
C PHE A 21 -0.84 2.79 5.68
N GLY A 22 -0.62 4.10 5.59
CA GLY A 22 -1.29 5.11 6.40
C GLY A 22 -1.06 6.51 5.86
N PHE A 23 -1.89 7.46 6.28
CA PHE A 23 -1.78 8.87 5.89
C PHE A 23 -1.19 9.69 7.04
N ASP A 24 -0.13 10.45 6.76
CA ASP A 24 0.54 11.36 7.70
C ASP A 24 0.41 12.83 7.27
N SER A 25 -0.38 13.10 6.23
CA SER A 25 -0.52 14.41 5.57
C SER A 25 -0.83 15.57 6.53
N LYS A 26 -1.61 15.32 7.59
CA LYS A 26 -1.98 16.33 8.58
C LYS A 26 -0.80 16.78 9.44
N ASP A 27 0.02 15.83 9.85
CA ASP A 27 1.15 16.09 10.74
C ASP A 27 2.36 16.66 9.98
N CYS A 28 2.53 16.27 8.70
CA CYS A 28 3.60 16.79 7.84
C CYS A 28 3.20 17.99 6.96
N GLY A 29 1.97 18.51 7.08
CA GLY A 29 1.51 19.69 6.34
C GLY A 29 1.41 19.50 4.82
N LEU A 30 1.28 18.25 4.37
CA LEU A 30 1.14 17.89 2.95
C LEU A 30 -0.33 17.70 2.58
N PRO A 31 -0.71 17.88 1.30
CA PRO A 31 -2.05 17.53 0.86
C PRO A 31 -2.33 16.05 1.08
N GLU A 32 -3.54 15.71 1.52
CA GLU A 32 -3.98 14.32 1.53
C GLU A 32 -4.07 13.79 0.08
N PRO A 33 -3.58 12.57 -0.20
CA PRO A 33 -3.80 11.96 -1.51
C PRO A 33 -5.30 11.69 -1.70
N SER A 34 -5.76 11.78 -2.95
CA SER A 34 -7.13 11.37 -3.30
C SER A 34 -7.33 9.88 -3.01
N THR A 35 -8.58 9.51 -2.73
CA THR A 35 -8.97 8.10 -2.53
C THR A 35 -8.58 7.25 -3.74
N GLU A 36 -8.82 7.73 -4.96
CA GLU A 36 -8.47 7.01 -6.20
C GLU A 36 -6.97 6.73 -6.31
N LYS A 37 -6.11 7.72 -5.98
CA LYS A 37 -4.66 7.53 -6.01
C LYS A 37 -4.21 6.51 -4.96
N ALA A 38 -4.79 6.56 -3.77
CA ALA A 38 -4.49 5.61 -2.70
C ALA A 38 -4.97 4.19 -3.05
N GLN A 39 -6.15 4.06 -3.65
CA GLN A 39 -6.68 2.78 -4.11
C GLN A 39 -5.80 2.16 -5.20
N ARG A 40 -5.40 2.94 -6.22
CA ARG A 40 -4.50 2.46 -7.28
C ARG A 40 -3.19 1.91 -6.71
N PHE A 41 -2.61 2.61 -5.74
CA PHE A 41 -1.38 2.16 -5.10
C PHE A 41 -1.55 0.84 -4.35
N VAL A 42 -2.67 0.68 -3.61
CA VAL A 42 -3.01 -0.58 -2.95
C VAL A 42 -3.23 -1.70 -3.96
N ASP A 43 -3.99 -1.44 -5.02
CA ASP A 43 -4.27 -2.43 -6.06
C ASP A 43 -2.98 -2.93 -6.74
N GLU A 44 -2.02 -2.04 -7.00
CA GLU A 44 -0.72 -2.39 -7.58
C GLU A 44 0.12 -3.26 -6.64
N LEU A 45 0.15 -2.96 -5.34
CA LEU A 45 0.84 -3.79 -4.35
C LEU A 45 0.19 -5.19 -4.24
N GLN A 46 -1.14 -5.23 -4.17
CA GLN A 46 -1.89 -6.47 -4.07
C GLN A 46 -1.80 -7.32 -5.35
N ALA A 47 -1.68 -6.69 -6.53
CA ALA A 47 -1.42 -7.40 -7.78
C ALA A 47 -0.07 -8.13 -7.79
N TYR A 48 0.90 -7.69 -6.98
CA TYR A 48 2.17 -8.39 -6.76
C TYR A 48 2.11 -9.42 -5.61
N GLY A 49 0.93 -9.69 -5.05
CA GLY A 49 0.78 -10.60 -3.90
C GLY A 49 1.40 -10.05 -2.61
N ILE A 50 1.58 -8.74 -2.52
CA ILE A 50 2.06 -8.07 -1.30
C ILE A 50 0.86 -7.83 -0.39
N GLU A 51 0.93 -8.33 0.83
CA GLU A 51 -0.08 -8.06 1.85
C GLU A 51 0.01 -6.58 2.24
N VAL A 52 -1.13 -5.88 2.23
CA VAL A 52 -1.22 -4.49 2.67
C VAL A 52 -2.05 -4.46 3.95
N ARG A 53 -1.48 -3.85 4.99
CA ARG A 53 -2.12 -3.64 6.30
C ARG A 53 -2.27 -2.15 6.58
N GLY A 54 -3.25 -1.79 7.40
CA GLY A 54 -3.45 -0.42 7.84
C GLY A 54 -4.58 -0.33 8.87
N LYS A 55 -4.54 0.70 9.71
CA LYS A 55 -5.56 0.90 10.77
C LYS A 55 -6.83 1.56 10.23
N THR A 56 -6.67 2.59 9.41
CA THR A 56 -7.76 3.35 8.80
C THR A 56 -7.26 3.95 7.49
N LEU A 57 -7.72 3.42 6.37
CA LEU A 57 -7.35 3.90 5.03
C LEU A 57 -8.48 4.68 4.36
N ARG A 58 -9.36 5.32 5.15
CA ARG A 58 -10.56 6.01 4.65
C ARG A 58 -11.39 5.02 3.82
N ASP A 59 -11.68 5.33 2.56
CA ASP A 59 -12.49 4.51 1.66
C ASP A 59 -11.66 3.50 0.82
N VAL A 60 -10.37 3.35 1.11
CA VAL A 60 -9.51 2.40 0.40
C VAL A 60 -9.85 0.97 0.84
N ILE A 61 -10.13 0.12 -0.14
CA ILE A 61 -10.52 -1.27 0.06
C ILE A 61 -9.26 -2.14 0.05
N LEU A 62 -9.01 -2.81 1.17
CA LEU A 62 -7.99 -3.86 1.27
C LEU A 62 -8.63 -5.21 0.98
N LYS A 63 -8.21 -5.87 -0.10
CA LYS A 63 -8.56 -7.27 -0.33
C LYS A 63 -7.82 -8.13 0.70
N THR A 64 -8.51 -8.67 1.68
CA THR A 64 -7.94 -9.68 2.58
C THR A 64 -7.59 -10.92 1.75
N SER A 65 -6.34 -11.37 1.83
CA SER A 65 -5.96 -12.68 1.32
C SER A 65 -6.70 -13.74 2.14
N SER A 66 -7.69 -14.41 1.54
CA SER A 66 -8.32 -15.60 2.12
C SER A 66 -7.22 -16.61 2.41
N ARG A 67 -7.07 -17.00 3.68
CA ARG A 67 -6.23 -18.14 4.08
C ARG A 67 -6.82 -19.45 3.57
#